data_AF-A0A963JRG2-F1
#
_entry.id   AF-A0A963JRG2-F1
#
_cell.length_a   1.000
_cell.length_b   1.000
_cell.length_c   1.000
_cell.angle_alpha   90.00
_cell.angle_beta   90.00
_cell.angle_gamma   90.00
#
_symmetry.space_group_name_H-M   'P 1'
#
loop_
_entity.id
_entity.type
_entity.pdbx_description
1 polymer ?
#
loop_
_entity_poly.entity_id
_entity_poly.type
_entity_poly.pdbx_seq_one_letter_code
_entity_poly.pdbx_strand_id
1 'polypeptide(L)' 'IEVALDVGVIAADGRTAPVCELELELLSGAPEALFRLAGQIARRVAVLPLSASKAQRGFALAQG' A
#
# COMPACT_ATOMS: atom_id res chain seq x y z
N ILE A 1 -5.47 13.15 -7.07
CA ILE A 1 -5.11 11.94 -6.30
C ILE A 1 -5.29 10.78 -7.24
N GLU A 2 -4.22 10.04 -7.52
CA GLU A 2 -4.31 8.74 -8.16
C GLU A 2 -4.64 7.69 -7.10
N VAL A 3 -5.42 6.69 -7.48
CA VAL A 3 -5.80 5.57 -6.61
C VAL A 3 -5.48 4.27 -7.34
N ALA A 4 -4.61 3.45 -6.76
CA ALA A 4 -4.22 2.16 -7.30
C ALA A 4 -4.60 1.04 -6.33
N LEU A 5 -5.17 -0.05 -6.86
CA LEU A 5 -5.39 -1.30 -6.11
C LEU A 5 -4.43 -2.34 -6.67
N ASP A 6 -3.48 -2.76 -5.83
CA ASP A 6 -2.51 -3.78 -6.19
C ASP A 6 -2.87 -5.09 -5.52
N VAL A 7 -3.08 -6.11 -6.36
CA VAL A 7 -3.30 -7.50 -5.92
C VAL A 7 -2.29 -8.38 -6.61
N GLY A 8 -1.49 -9.10 -5.83
CA GLY A 8 -0.40 -9.90 -6.36
C GLY A 8 0.47 -10.52 -5.29
N VAL A 9 1.76 -10.69 -5.61
CA VAL A 9 2.76 -11.26 -4.71
C VAL A 9 4.08 -10.49 -4.77
N ILE A 10 4.72 -10.32 -3.61
CA ILE A 10 6.15 -9.98 -3.53
C ILE A 10 6.91 -11.29 -3.55
N ALA A 11 7.86 -11.43 -4.47
CA ALA A 11 8.75 -12.59 -4.56
C ALA A 11 10.20 -12.16 -4.34
N ALA A 12 10.92 -12.84 -3.44
CA ALA A 12 12.31 -12.58 -3.18
C ALA A 12 13.02 -13.83 -2.63
N ASP A 13 14.18 -14.18 -3.20
CA ASP A 13 14.99 -15.34 -2.77
C ASP A 13 14.17 -16.64 -2.60
N GLY A 14 13.40 -16.99 -3.64
CA GLY A 14 12.53 -18.18 -3.64
C GLY A 14 11.32 -18.12 -2.70
N ARG A 15 11.16 -17.05 -1.91
CA ARG A 15 10.04 -16.85 -0.98
C ARG A 15 9.01 -15.88 -1.56
N THR A 16 7.78 -15.98 -1.08
CA THR A 16 6.66 -15.15 -1.54
C THR A 16 5.80 -14.64 -0.38
N ALA A 17 5.29 -13.42 -0.50
CA ALA A 17 4.27 -12.85 0.38
C ALA A 17 3.13 -12.23 -0.44
N PRO A 18 1.85 -12.43 -0.07
CA PRO A 18 0.72 -11.86 -0.81
C PRO A 18 0.67 -10.33 -0.66
N VAL A 19 0.15 -9.67 -1.69
CA VAL A 19 -0.14 -8.24 -1.74
C VAL A 19 -1.62 -8.05 -2.04
N CYS A 20 -2.26 -7.22 -1.23
CA CYS A 20 -3.60 -6.68 -1.45
C CYS A 20 -3.64 -5.32 -0.76
N GLU A 21 -3.34 -4.26 -1.51
CA GLU A 21 -3.17 -2.92 -0.95
C GLU A 21 -3.71 -1.82 -1.86
N LEU A 22 -4.15 -0.73 -1.22
CA LEU A 22 -4.62 0.47 -1.88
C LEU A 22 -3.59 1.58 -1.69
N GLU A 23 -3.07 2.12 -2.79
CA GLU A 23 -2.13 3.24 -2.79
C GLU A 23 -2.85 4.53 -3.21
N LEU A 24 -2.59 5.61 -2.46
CA LEU A 24 -3.13 6.94 -2.73
C LEU A 24 -1.96 7.89 -3.01
N GLU A 25 -1.83 8.34 -4.26
CA GLU A 25 -0.75 9.22 -4.67
C GLU A 25 -1.24 10.64 -4.96
N LEU A 26 -0.57 11.63 -4.37
CA LEU A 26 -0.89 13.03 -4.58
C LEU A 26 -0.18 13.56 -5.82
N LEU A 27 -0.88 13.57 -6.95
CA LEU A 27 -0.36 14.18 -8.18
C LEU A 27 -0.14 15.70 -8.06
N SER A 28 -1.04 16.39 -7.36
CA SER A 28 -0.99 17.83 -7.10
C SER A 28 -1.96 18.23 -5.99
N GLY A 29 -1.74 19.41 -5.39
CA GLY A 29 -2.61 19.97 -4.35
C GLY A 29 -2.11 19.71 -2.93
N ALA A 30 -3.04 19.70 -1.98
CA ALA A 30 -2.74 19.67 -0.55
C ALA A 30 -2.69 18.21 -0.01
N PRO A 31 -1.63 17.79 0.71
CA PRO A 31 -1.49 16.43 1.25
C PRO A 31 -2.64 15.97 2.15
N GLU A 32 -3.32 16.88 2.84
CA GLU A 32 -4.49 16.62 3.68
C GLU A 32 -5.64 15.96 2.91
N ALA A 33 -5.67 16.14 1.58
CA ALA A 33 -6.64 15.50 0.71
C ALA A 33 -6.47 13.96 0.68
N LEU A 34 -5.24 13.43 0.82
CA LEU A 34 -4.98 11.99 0.90
C LEU A 34 -5.60 11.40 2.17
N PHE A 35 -5.37 12.03 3.32
CA PHE A 35 -5.91 11.57 4.61
C PHE A 35 -7.44 11.63 4.65
N ARG A 36 -8.02 12.68 4.05
CA ARG A 36 -9.48 12.80 3.94
C ARG A 36 -10.07 11.66 3.11
N LEU A 37 -9.45 11.34 1.97
CA LEU A 37 -9.88 10.23 1.12
C LEU A 37 -9.70 8.88 1.82
N ALA A 38 -8.55 8.65 2.45
CA ALA A 38 -8.28 7.44 3.24
C ALA A 38 -9.35 7.24 4.33
N GLY A 39 -9.74 8.30 5.04
CA GLY A 39 -10.81 8.25 6.03
C GLY A 39 -12.19 7.91 5.44
N GLN A 40 -12.50 8.36 4.22
CA GLN A 40 -13.74 8.00 3.52
C GLN A 40 -13.76 6.52 3.11
N ILE A 41 -12.61 5.98 2.70
CA ILE A 41 -12.44 4.57 2.35
C ILE A 41 -12.57 3.69 3.60
N ALA A 42 -11.88 4.04 4.69
CA ALA A 42 -11.86 3.28 5.93
C ALA A 42 -13.23 3.14 6.60
N ARG A 43 -14.17 4.05 6.31
CA ARG A 43 -15.57 3.94 6.78
C ARG A 43 -16.38 2.87 6.04
N ARG A 44 -15.92 2.40 4.88
CA ARG A 44 -16.64 1.44 4.01
C ARG A 44 -15.90 0.12 3.86
N VAL A 45 -14.57 0.16 3.88
CA VAL A 45 -13.69 -1.00 3.68
C VAL A 45 -12.69 -1.04 4.82
N ALA A 46 -12.52 -2.22 5.42
CA ALA A 46 -11.49 -2.43 6.42
C ALA A 46 -10.11 -2.28 5.77
N VAL A 47 -9.38 -1.24 6.18
CA VAL A 47 -8.02 -0.95 5.72
C VAL A 47 -7.15 -0.61 6.91
N LEU A 48 -5.87 -0.99 6.84
CA LEU A 48 -4.86 -0.64 7.83
C LEU A 48 -3.77 0.18 7.14
N PRO A 49 -3.37 1.34 7.69
CA PRO A 49 -2.21 2.06 7.18
C PRO A 49 -0.95 1.19 7.24
N LEU A 50 -0.20 1.16 6.15
CA LEU A 50 1.07 0.44 6.06
C LEU A 50 2.18 1.41 5.68
N SER A 51 3.21 1.53 6.53
CA SER A 51 4.37 2.39 6.28
C SER A 51 5.47 1.71 5.48
N ALA A 52 5.50 0.37 5.47
CA ALA A 52 6.50 -0.41 4.75
C ALA A 52 6.15 -0.50 3.27
N SER A 53 7.06 -0.05 2.40
CA SER A 53 6.91 -0.19 0.95
C SER A 53 6.98 -1.65 0.49
N LYS A 54 6.54 -1.92 -0.75
CA LYS A 54 6.72 -3.23 -1.39
C LYS A 54 8.20 -3.65 -1.41
N ALA A 55 9.11 -2.71 -1.70
CA ALA A 55 10.55 -2.98 -1.72
C ALA A 55 11.08 -3.34 -0.33
N GLN A 56 10.72 -2.59 0.72
CA GLN A 56 11.11 -2.90 2.09
C GLN A 56 10.62 -4.28 2.54
N ARG A 57 9.37 -4.61 2.23
CA ARG A 57 8.81 -5.95 2.47
C ARG A 57 9.53 -7.03 1.67
N GLY A 58 9.93 -6.75 0.42
CA GLY A 58 10.73 -7.66 -0.40
C GLY A 58 12.12 -7.91 0.18
N PHE A 59 12.82 -6.88 0.65
CA PHE A 59 14.10 -7.04 1.35
C PHE A 59 13.95 -7.85 2.64
N ALA A 60 12.94 -7.53 3.46
CA ALA A 60 12.66 -8.30 4.66
C ALA A 60 12.34 -9.77 4.34
N LEU A 61 11.56 -10.02 3.28
CA LEU A 61 11.23 -11.36 2.81
C LEU A 61 12.48 -12.12 2.34
N ALA A 62 13.43 -11.45 1.66
CA ALA A 62 14.71 -12.01 1.24
C ALA A 62 15.70 -12.25 2.38
N GLN A 63 15.47 -11.67 3.56
CA GLN A 63 16.31 -11.85 4.74
C GLN A 63 15.70 -12.80 5.77
N GLY A 64 14.47 -13.27 5.52
CA GLY A 64 13.68 -14.07 6.45
C GLY A 64 14.43 -15.25 7.07
#